data_AF-A0A7K1E4B5-F1
#
_entry.id   AF-A0A7K1E4B5-F1
#
_cell.length_a   1.000
_cell.length_b   1.000
_cell.length_c   1.000
_cell.angle_alpha   90.00
_cell.angle_beta   90.00
_cell.angle_gamma   90.00
#
_symmetry.space_group_name_H-M   'P 1'
#
loop_
_entity.id
_entity.type
_entity.pdbx_description
1 polymer ?
#
loop_
_entity_poly.entity_id
_entity_poly.type
_entity_poly.pdbx_seq_one_letter_code
_entity_poly.pdbx_strand_id
1 'polypeptide(L)'
;MREKGTKLIAQNKKARFDYFIVDSFECGIVLTGTEVKSLRAGRASLVDGYAAVKDGEIWLLGVHIPEYNEGSWTNHLPRRERKLLLHKQEIEKLIGKSKES
;
A
#
# COMPACT_ATOMS: atom_id res chain seq x y z
N MET A 1 -0.12 18.78 -25.15
CA MET A 1 0.66 17.75 -24.42
C MET A 1 -0.05 17.55 -23.08
N ARG A 2 -0.87 16.50 -22.93
CA ARG A 2 -1.58 16.26 -21.66
C ARG A 2 -0.57 15.72 -20.65
N GLU A 3 -0.20 16.52 -19.66
CA GLU A 3 0.53 16.02 -18.49
C GLU A 3 -0.25 14.83 -17.93
N LYS A 4 0.40 13.66 -17.84
CA LYS A 4 -0.20 12.47 -17.25
C LYS A 4 -0.41 12.77 -15.76
N GLY A 5 -1.62 13.22 -15.41
CA GLY A 5 -1.99 13.65 -14.06
C GLY A 5 -1.98 12.49 -13.08
N THR A 6 -0.91 12.37 -12.31
CA THR A 6 -0.87 11.50 -11.12
C THR A 6 -1.81 12.11 -10.08
N LYS A 7 -3.04 11.60 -9.98
CA LYS A 7 -3.98 12.00 -8.94
C LYS A 7 -3.61 11.29 -7.65
N LEU A 8 -3.30 12.05 -6.60
CA LEU A 8 -3.08 11.50 -5.27
C LEU A 8 -4.39 10.86 -4.78
N ILE A 9 -4.35 9.55 -4.52
CA ILE A 9 -5.53 8.79 -4.06
C ILE A 9 -5.61 8.79 -2.54
N ALA A 10 -4.51 8.44 -1.86
CA ALA A 10 -4.45 8.36 -0.42
C ALA A 10 -3.03 8.72 0.06
N GLN A 11 -2.96 9.33 1.24
CA GLN A 11 -1.70 9.67 1.88
C GLN A 11 -1.87 9.57 3.40
N ASN A 12 -0.99 8.85 4.07
CA ASN A 12 -0.94 8.83 5.53
C ASN A 12 -0.21 10.08 6.03
N LYS A 13 -0.98 11.14 6.34
CA LYS A 13 -0.41 12.38 6.89
C LYS A 13 0.15 12.16 8.30
N LYS A 14 -0.49 11.30 9.09
CA LYS A 14 -0.10 10.99 10.48
C LYS A 14 1.31 10.40 10.58
N ALA A 15 1.71 9.57 9.61
CA ALA A 15 3.05 9.01 9.54
C ALA A 15 4.17 10.08 9.53
N ARG A 16 3.92 11.26 8.94
CA ARG A 16 4.91 12.36 8.91
C ARG A 16 4.99 13.15 10.22
N PHE A 17 3.96 13.06 11.07
CA PHE A 17 3.95 13.71 12.38
C PHE A 17 4.54 12.80 13.45
N ASP A 18 4.21 11.50 13.38
CA ASP A 18 4.60 10.54 14.42
C ASP A 18 6.00 9.96 14.22
N TYR A 19 6.52 9.94 12.98
CA TYR A 19 7.79 9.31 12.64
C TYR A 19 8.69 10.23 11.81
N PHE A 20 10.00 10.08 12.00
CA PHE A 20 10.99 10.67 11.11
C PHE A 20 11.24 9.76 9.92
N ILE A 21 10.96 10.25 8.70
CA ILE A 21 11.16 9.48 7.46
C ILE A 21 12.64 9.55 7.09
N VAL A 22 13.34 8.41 7.24
CA VAL A 22 14.77 8.29 6.90
C VAL A 22 14.99 8.03 5.41
N ASP A 23 14.14 7.20 4.81
CA ASP A 23 14.29 6.73 3.43
C ASP A 23 12.89 6.53 2.81
N SER A 24 12.77 6.62 1.49
CA SER A 24 11.50 6.48 0.76
C SER A 24 11.70 5.62 -0.47
N PHE A 25 10.82 4.64 -0.66
CA PHE A 25 10.89 3.67 -1.74
C PHE A 25 9.63 3.74 -2.59
N GLU A 26 9.78 3.58 -3.90
CA GLU A 26 8.66 3.39 -4.81
C GLU A 26 8.37 1.90 -4.95
N CYS A 27 7.10 1.52 -4.87
CA CYS A 27 6.69 0.13 -5.00
C CYS A 27 5.36 0.01 -5.75
N GLY A 28 5.18 -1.11 -6.44
CA GLY A 28 3.87 -1.51 -6.96
C GLY A 28 3.05 -2.18 -5.86
N ILE A 29 1.73 -2.01 -5.88
CA ILE A 29 0.81 -2.74 -4.99
C ILE A 29 -0.06 -3.69 -5.80
N VAL A 30 -0.17 -4.93 -5.34
CA VAL A 30 -1.06 -5.91 -5.98
C VAL A 30 -2.50 -5.65 -5.52
N LEU A 31 -3.35 -5.24 -6.47
CA LEU A 31 -4.75 -4.91 -6.23
C LEU A 31 -5.69 -5.80 -7.04
N THR A 32 -6.88 -6.03 -6.50
CA THR A 32 -8.01 -6.62 -7.22
C THR A 32 -8.79 -5.55 -7.98
N GLY A 33 -9.54 -5.96 -9.02
CA GLY A 33 -10.32 -5.03 -9.84
C GLY A 33 -11.32 -4.19 -9.02
N THR A 34 -11.91 -4.75 -7.96
CA THR A 34 -12.80 -4.01 -7.05
C THR A 34 -12.07 -2.97 -6.21
N GLU A 35 -10.85 -3.25 -5.76
CA GLU A 35 -10.03 -2.28 -5.03
C GLU A 35 -9.64 -1.10 -5.91
N VAL A 36 -9.32 -1.36 -7.18
CA VAL A 36 -9.02 -0.31 -8.16
C VAL A 36 -10.22 0.63 -8.33
N LYS A 37 -11.45 0.11 -8.33
CA LYS A 37 -12.66 0.93 -8.39
C LYS A 37 -12.83 1.79 -7.13
N SER A 38 -12.69 1.20 -5.94
CA SER A 38 -12.78 1.94 -4.66
C SER A 38 -11.72 3.05 -4.56
N LEU A 39 -10.48 2.77 -4.97
CA LEU A 39 -9.39 3.74 -5.00
C LEU A 39 -9.65 4.87 -5.99
N ARG A 40 -10.18 4.57 -7.19
CA ARG A 40 -10.56 5.60 -8.17
C ARG A 40 -11.67 6.52 -7.66
N ALA A 41 -12.55 6.02 -6.79
CA ALA A 41 -13.54 6.81 -6.08
C ALA A 41 -12.95 7.65 -4.92
N GLY A 42 -11.63 7.61 -4.71
CA GLY A 42 -10.94 8.35 -3.65
C GLY A 42 -11.13 7.76 -2.26
N ARG A 43 -11.56 6.50 -2.16
CA ARG A 43 -11.85 5.84 -0.89
C ARG A 43 -10.71 4.90 -0.52
N ALA A 44 -9.81 5.34 0.35
CA ALA A 44 -8.85 4.49 1.04
C ALA A 44 -8.30 5.19 2.28
N SER A 45 -7.99 4.40 3.31
CA SER A 45 -7.29 4.86 4.50
C SER A 45 -6.03 4.02 4.70
N LEU A 46 -4.89 4.71 4.70
CA LEU A 46 -3.57 4.15 5.00
C LEU A 46 -3.20 4.31 6.48
N VAL A 47 -4.15 4.71 7.32
CA VAL A 47 -3.94 4.91 8.77
C VAL A 47 -3.69 3.54 9.42
N ASP A 48 -2.70 3.49 10.30
CA ASP A 48 -2.21 2.27 11.00
C ASP A 48 -1.71 1.14 10.07
N GLY A 49 -1.56 1.42 8.77
CA GLY A 49 -1.00 0.48 7.81
C GLY A 49 0.52 0.39 7.93
N TYR A 50 1.06 -0.83 7.89
CA TYR A 50 2.50 -1.10 7.97
C TYR A 50 2.92 -2.18 6.97
N ALA A 51 4.20 -2.18 6.62
CA ALA A 51 4.78 -3.21 5.78
C ALA A 51 5.49 -4.26 6.64
N ALA A 52 5.30 -5.54 6.34
CA ALA A 52 5.99 -6.65 6.97
C ALA A 52 6.70 -7.50 5.92
N VAL A 53 7.86 -8.04 6.30
CA VAL A 53 8.57 -9.02 5.48
C VAL A 53 8.06 -10.41 5.84
N LYS A 54 7.65 -11.18 4.84
CA LYS A 54 7.26 -12.57 4.99
C LYS A 54 7.80 -13.37 3.80
N ASP A 55 8.55 -14.44 4.10
CA ASP A 55 9.10 -15.37 3.10
C ASP A 55 9.93 -14.70 1.99
N GLY A 56 10.65 -13.62 2.31
CA GLY A 56 11.45 -12.86 1.35
C GLY A 56 10.64 -11.91 0.46
N GLU A 57 9.36 -11.70 0.77
CA GLU A 57 8.47 -10.75 0.11
C GLU A 57 7.98 -9.69 1.10
N ILE A 58 7.54 -8.55 0.58
CA ILE A 58 6.99 -7.47 1.40
C ILE A 58 5.48 -7.42 1.24
N TRP A 59 4.80 -7.40 2.37
CA TRP A 59 3.34 -7.37 2.48
C TRP A 59 2.89 -6.11 3.19
N LEU A 60 1.84 -5.48 2.68
CA LEU A 60 1.17 -4.34 3.28
C LEU A 60 -0.03 -4.82 4.08
N LEU A 61 -0.01 -4.54 5.38
CA LEU A 61 -1.05 -4.92 6.35
C LEU A 61 -1.68 -3.66 6.96
N GLY A 62 -2.83 -3.82 7.61
CA GLY A 62 -3.52 -2.75 8.34
C GLY A 62 -4.23 -1.71 7.46
N VAL A 63 -3.96 -1.67 6.15
CA VAL A 63 -4.59 -0.74 5.21
C VAL A 63 -6.05 -1.08 4.96
N HIS A 64 -6.90 -0.06 5.07
CA HIS A 64 -8.35 -0.16 4.87
C HIS A 64 -8.76 0.44 3.52
N ILE A 65 -9.18 -0.42 2.60
CA ILE A 65 -9.81 -0.02 1.33
C ILE A 65 -11.25 -0.54 1.38
N PRO A 66 -12.27 0.32 1.42
CA PRO A 66 -13.64 -0.14 1.52
C PRO A 66 -14.07 -0.89 0.25
N GLU A 67 -15.01 -1.81 0.42
CA GLU A 67 -15.66 -2.50 -0.69
C GLU A 67 -16.32 -1.52 -1.65
N TYR A 68 -16.41 -1.93 -2.92
CA TYR A 68 -17.08 -1.13 -3.93
C TYR A 68 -18.59 -1.37 -3.82
N ASN A 69 -19.35 -0.33 -3.45
CA ASN A 69 -20.80 -0.43 -3.16
C ASN A 69 -21.64 -0.95 -4.34
N GLU A 70 -21.19 -0.80 -5.58
CA GLU A 70 -21.90 -1.32 -6.77
C GLU A 70 -21.36 -2.70 -7.22
N GLY A 71 -20.53 -3.34 -6.39
CA GLY A 71 -20.09 -4.71 -6.56
C GLY A 71 -21.18 -5.69 -6.10
N SER A 72 -21.42 -6.73 -6.88
CA SER A 72 -22.34 -7.81 -6.52
C SER A 72 -21.65 -8.79 -5.56
N TRP A 73 -21.16 -9.95 -6.04
CA TRP A 73 -20.64 -11.02 -5.19
C TRP A 73 -19.11 -11.11 -5.10
N THR A 74 -18.36 -10.39 -5.96
CA THR A 74 -16.89 -10.50 -6.06
C THR A 74 -16.16 -9.48 -5.19
N ASN A 75 -16.71 -9.15 -4.01
CA ASN A 75 -16.12 -8.12 -3.15
C ASN A 75 -14.82 -8.62 -2.49
N HIS A 76 -13.93 -7.67 -2.24
CA HIS A 76 -12.66 -7.92 -1.56
C HIS A 76 -12.79 -7.60 -0.08
N LEU A 77 -12.09 -8.33 0.79
CA LEU A 77 -12.02 -7.96 2.19
C LEU A 77 -11.32 -6.60 2.36
N PRO A 78 -11.90 -5.63 3.09
CA PRO A 78 -11.34 -4.28 3.18
C PRO A 78 -9.92 -4.20 3.73
N ARG A 79 -9.59 -5.09 4.67
CA ARG A 79 -8.29 -5.19 5.36
C ARG A 79 -7.43 -6.36 4.87
N ARG A 80 -7.62 -6.84 3.64
CA ARG A 80 -6.77 -7.91 3.11
C ARG A 80 -5.30 -7.49 3.10
N GLU A 81 -4.42 -8.46 3.29
CA GLU A 81 -2.98 -8.29 3.10
C GLU A 81 -2.67 -8.14 1.60
N ARG A 82 -1.84 -7.16 1.25
CA ARG A 82 -1.54 -6.83 -0.14
C ARG A 82 -0.05 -6.94 -0.38
N LYS A 83 0.35 -7.75 -1.35
CA LYS A 83 1.75 -7.88 -1.74
C LYS A 83 2.27 -6.56 -2.36
N LEU A 84 3.45 -6.15 -1.93
CA LEU A 84 4.20 -5.06 -2.52
C LEU A 84 5.24 -5.62 -3.50
N LEU A 85 5.35 -4.97 -4.65
CA LEU A 85 6.29 -5.29 -5.71
C LEU A 85 7.44 -4.29 -5.66
N LEU A 86 8.61 -4.78 -5.29
CA LEU A 86 9.87 -4.03 -5.21
C LEU A 86 10.97 -4.79 -5.95
N HIS A 87 12.08 -4.12 -6.24
CA HIS A 87 13.25 -4.79 -6.75
C HIS A 87 13.88 -5.68 -5.68
N LYS A 88 14.44 -6.83 -6.10
CA LYS A 88 15.08 -7.78 -5.18
C LYS A 88 16.14 -7.13 -4.27
N GLN A 89 16.97 -6.25 -4.83
CA GLN A 89 17.99 -5.52 -4.09
C GLN A 89 17.41 -4.58 -3.01
N GLU A 90 16.26 -3.96 -3.28
CA GLU A 90 15.57 -3.11 -2.31
C GLU A 90 14.99 -3.94 -1.17
N ILE A 91 14.41 -5.10 -1.49
CA ILE A 91 13.90 -6.05 -0.50
C ILE A 91 15.04 -6.51 0.42
N GLU A 92 16.18 -6.93 -0.14
CA GLU A 92 17.34 -7.34 0.65
C GLU A 92 17.86 -6.23 1.57
N LYS A 93 17.91 -4.97 1.08
CA LYS A 93 18.27 -3.79 1.87
C LYS A 93 17.30 -3.55 3.04
N LEU A 94 15.99 -3.67 2.79
CA LEU A 94 14.95 -3.48 3.81
C LEU A 94 14.98 -4.60 4.86
N ILE A 95 15.20 -5.85 4.43
CA ILE A 95 15.35 -6.99 5.33
C ILE A 95 16.58 -6.82 6.23
N GLY A 96 17.71 -6.39 5.66
CA GLY A 96 18.93 -6.10 6.42
C GLY A 96 18.68 -5.06 7.51
N LYS A 97 18.10 -3.91 7.13
CA LYS A 97 17.76 -2.83 8.07
C LYS A 97 16.78 -3.28 9.17
N SER A 98 15.77 -4.09 8.84
CA SER A 98 14.77 -4.55 9.80
C SER A 98 15.30 -5.55 10.82
N LYS A 99 16.41 -6.25 10.54
CA LYS A 99 17.02 -7.23 11.46
C LYS A 99 18.06 -6.63 12.40
N GLU A 100 18.56 -5.43 12.08
CA GLU A 100 19.58 -4.73 12.86
C GLU A 100 18.98 -3.87 13.98
N SER A 101 17.64 -3.78 14.06
CA SER A 101 16.87 -3.06 15.09
C SER A 101 16.28 -4.00 16.15
#